data_AF-A0AAU3VEM7-F1
#
_entry.id   AF-A0AAU3VEM7-F1
#
_cell.length_a   1.000
_cell.length_b   1.000
_cell.length_c   1.000
_cell.angle_alpha   90.00
_cell.angle_beta   90.00
_cell.angle_gamma   90.00
#
_symmetry.space_group_name_H-M   'P 1'
#
loop_
_entity.id
_entity.type
_entity.pdbx_description
1 polymer ?
#
loop_
_entity_poly.entity_id
_entity_poly.type
_entity_poly.pdbx_seq_one_letter_code
_entity_poly.pdbx_strand_id
1 'polypeptide(L)' 'MIQLCSHCSGLIEDKGVPVGEAGGASGPSVILYAHPEHAHLVERPDANGAALLARIRARRAGAA' A
#
# COMPACT_ATOMS: atom_id res chain seq x y z
N MET A 1 -2.88 7.45 10.95
CA MET A 1 -1.85 6.95 10.01
C MET A 1 -2.56 6.71 8.68
N ILE A 2 -2.24 7.46 7.62
CA ILE A 2 -2.92 7.31 6.32
C ILE A 2 -2.46 6.01 5.66
N GLN A 3 -3.39 5.09 5.43
CA GLN A 3 -3.19 3.84 4.69
C GLN A 3 -3.93 3.93 3.35
N LEU A 4 -3.35 3.35 2.30
CA LEU A 4 -3.91 3.36 0.95
C LEU A 4 -4.15 1.93 0.51
N CYS A 5 -5.28 1.69 -0.13
CA CYS A 5 -5.62 0.38 -0.66
C CYS A 5 -4.71 0.04 -1.83
N SER A 6 -4.03 -1.10 -1.75
CA SER A 6 -3.07 -1.55 -2.76
C SER A 6 -3.72 -1.86 -4.11
N HIS A 7 -5.03 -2.16 -4.13
CA HIS A 7 -5.80 -2.43 -5.35
C HIS A 7 -6.33 -1.15 -5.99
N CYS A 8 -7.18 -0.39 -5.29
CA CYS A 8 -7.85 0.79 -5.86
C CYS A 8 -7.11 2.12 -5.63
N SER A 9 -6.01 2.13 -4.87
CA SER A 9 -5.29 3.35 -4.45
C SER A 9 -6.16 4.36 -3.68
N GLY A 10 -7.34 3.94 -3.21
CA GLY A 10 -8.23 4.72 -2.36
C GLY A 10 -7.69 4.83 -0.94
N LEU A 11 -8.11 5.88 -0.22
CA LEU A 11 -7.78 6.03 1.19
C LEU A 11 -8.51 4.95 1.98
N ILE A 12 -7.79 4.28 2.88
CA ILE A 12 -8.41 3.39 3.85
C ILE A 12 -8.76 4.24 5.06
N GLU A 13 -10.04 4.58 5.20
CA GLU A 13 -10.56 5.33 6.35
C GLU A 13 -10.75 4.44 7.58
N ASP A 14 -10.92 3.14 7.35
CA ASP A 14 -11.22 2.10 8.34
C ASP A 14 -10.02 1.14 8.58
N LYS A 15 -10.25 0.01 9.25
CA LYS A 15 -9.21 -1.00 9.46
C LYS A 15 -8.87 -1.75 8.16
N GLY A 16 -7.74 -1.40 7.54
CA GLY A 16 -7.20 -2.12 6.39
C GLY A 16 -6.72 -3.54 6.73
N VAL A 17 -6.80 -4.44 5.75
CA VAL A 17 -6.26 -5.79 5.85
C VAL A 17 -4.84 -5.79 5.29
N PRO A 18 -3.83 -6.32 6.00
CA PRO A 18 -2.49 -6.46 5.47
C PRO A 18 -2.50 -7.51 4.34
N VAL A 19 -1.97 -7.12 3.17
CA VAL A 19 -1.97 -7.95 1.95
C VAL A 19 -0.56 -8.33 1.49
N GLY A 20 0.46 -7.84 2.19
CA GLY A 20 1.85 -8.18 1.92
C GLY A 20 2.82 -7.13 2.42
N GLU A 21 4.08 -7.32 2.11
CA GLU A 21 5.15 -6.37 2.40
C GLU A 21 5.81 -5.94 1.09
N ALA A 22 5.93 -4.64 0.88
CA ALA A 22 6.76 -4.10 -0.18
C ALA A 22 8.07 -3.60 0.43
N GLY A 23 9.17 -4.25 0.07
CA GLY A 23 10.50 -3.88 0.51
C GLY A 23 11.53 -4.41 -0.48
N GLY A 24 12.25 -3.50 -1.13
CA GLY A 24 13.44 -3.88 -1.92
C GLY A 24 14.64 -4.06 -0.99
N ALA A 25 15.60 -4.90 -1.40
CA ALA A 25 16.80 -5.31 -0.65
C ALA A 25 17.68 -4.20 -0.02
N SER A 26 17.33 -2.92 -0.17
CA SER A 26 18.09 -1.77 0.35
C SER A 26 17.21 -0.63 0.91
N GLY A 27 15.94 -0.91 1.25
CA GLY A 27 15.06 0.10 1.85
C GLY A 27 14.10 -0.47 2.89
N PRO A 28 13.46 0.39 3.72
CA PRO A 28 12.54 -0.07 4.74
C PRO A 28 11.34 -0.77 4.11
N SER A 29 11.11 -2.01 4.54
CA SER A 29 9.91 -2.78 4.23
C SER A 29 8.68 -2.06 4.77
N VAL A 30 7.61 -2.03 4.00
CA VAL A 30 6.36 -1.40 4.40
C VAL A 30 5.23 -2.35 4.12
N ILE A 31 4.41 -2.53 5.14
CA ILE A 31 3.21 -3.36 5.07
C ILE A 31 2.25 -2.68 4.11
N LEU A 32 1.84 -3.43 3.09
CA LEU A 32 0.80 -3.05 2.16
C LEU A 32 -0.56 -3.42 2.76
N TYR A 33 -1.53 -2.51 2.61
CA TYR A 33 -2.89 -2.71 3.10
C TYR A 33 -3.88 -2.65 1.93
N ALA A 34 -5.03 -3.28 2.11
CA ALA A 34 -6.17 -3.17 1.21
C ALA A 34 -7.47 -3.06 2.01
N HIS A 35 -8.54 -2.59 1.36
CA HIS A 35 -9.88 -2.77 1.90
C HIS A 35 -10.19 -4.26 2.05
N PRO A 36 -11.02 -4.67 3.02
CA PRO A 36 -11.41 -6.07 3.19
C PRO A 36 -11.96 -6.68 1.90
N GLU A 37 -12.79 -5.93 1.17
CA GLU A 37 -13.38 -6.33 -0.12
C GLU A 37 -12.34 -6.47 -1.25
N HIS A 38 -11.21 -5.79 -1.14
CA HIS A 38 -10.14 -5.80 -2.14
C HIS A 38 -8.98 -6.72 -1.77
N ALA A 39 -8.95 -7.28 -0.57
CA ALA A 39 -7.82 -8.06 -0.08
C ALA A 39 -7.53 -9.27 -0.98
N HIS A 40 -8.58 -9.93 -1.47
CA HIS A 40 -8.47 -11.06 -2.40
C HIS A 40 -7.98 -10.66 -3.80
N LEU A 41 -8.17 -9.40 -4.20
CA LEU A 41 -7.77 -8.89 -5.53
C LEU A 41 -6.29 -8.47 -5.60
N VAL A 42 -5.58 -8.51 -4.47
CA VAL A 42 -4.15 -8.22 -4.41
C VAL A 42 -3.39 -9.52 -4.58
N GLU A 43 -3.28 -9.99 -5.82
CA GLU A 43 -2.80 -11.36 -6.09
C GLU A 43 -1.28 -11.52 -5.96
N ARG A 44 -0.46 -10.46 -6.08
CA ARG A 44 0.99 -10.51 -5.80
C ARG A 44 1.57 -9.14 -5.43
N PRO A 45 2.28 -8.98 -4.30
CA PRO A 45 2.94 -7.71 -3.94
C PRO A 45 4.15 -7.35 -4.82
N ASP A 46 4.61 -8.24 -5.72
CA ASP A 46 5.96 -8.14 -6.30
C ASP A 46 6.10 -7.23 -7.53
N ALA A 47 5.06 -7.08 -8.37
CA ALA A 47 5.20 -6.28 -9.61
C ALA A 47 4.84 -4.79 -9.43
N ASN A 48 3.93 -4.47 -8.51
CA ASN A 48 3.41 -3.11 -8.32
C ASN A 48 3.73 -2.49 -6.95
N GLY A 49 4.38 -3.23 -6.04
CA GLY A 49 4.71 -2.76 -4.70
C GLY A 49 5.54 -1.47 -4.69
N ALA A 50 6.52 -1.35 -5.61
CA ALA A 50 7.36 -0.16 -5.75
C ALA A 50 6.59 1.08 -6.27
N ALA A 51 5.70 0.90 -7.25
CA ALA A 51 4.88 1.98 -7.79
C ALA A 51 3.85 2.47 -6.75
N LEU A 52 3.24 1.55 -6.01
CA LEU A 52 2.35 1.87 -4.90
C LEU A 52 3.10 2.61 -3.78
N LEU A 53 4.31 2.15 -3.46
CA LEU A 53 5.21 2.81 -2.52
C LEU A 53 5.51 4.26 -2.88
N ALA A 54 5.84 4.51 -4.16
CA ALA A 54 6.08 5.86 -4.66
C ALA A 54 4.84 6.75 -4.48
N ARG A 55 3.64 6.23 -4.75
CA ARG A 55 2.37 6.97 -4.57
C ARG A 55 2.08 7.27 -3.10
N ILE A 56 2.31 6.31 -2.20
CA ILE A 56 2.17 6.52 -0.74
C ILE A 56 3.13 7.62 -0.28
N ARG A 57 4.41 7.57 -0.70
CA ARG A 57 5.41 8.59 -0.36
C ARG A 57 5.04 9.97 -0.90
N ALA A 58 4.63 10.06 -2.16
CA ALA A 58 4.20 11.32 -2.78
C ALA A 58 3.01 11.96 -2.04
N ARG A 59 2.02 11.16 -1.64
CA ARG A 59 0.87 11.63 -0.85
C ARG A 59 1.27 12.12 0.54
N ARG A 60 2.22 11.45 1.21
CA ARG A 60 2.75 11.91 2.50
C ARG A 60 3.56 13.21 2.37
N ALA A 61 4.34 13.36 1.30
CA ALA A 61 5.14 14.55 1.06
C ALA A 61 4.29 15.79 0.69
N GLY A 62 3.14 15.59 0.02
CA GLY A 62 2.21 16.67 -0.34
C GLY A 62 1.19 17.04 0.74
N ALA A 63 1.23 16.41 1.92
CA ALA A 63 0.35 16.72 3.05
C ALA A 63 0.99 17.71 4.06
N ALA A 64 1.98 18.48 3.62
CA ALA A 64 2.68 19.49 4.42
C ALA A 64 2.06 20.89 4.23
#